data_AF-A0A962JT57-F1
#
_entry.id   AF-A0A962JT57-F1
#
_cell.length_a   1.000
_cell.length_b   1.000
_cell.length_c   1.000
_cell.angle_alpha   90.00
_cell.angle_beta   90.00
_cell.angle_gamma   90.00
#
_symmetry.space_group_name_H-M   'P 1'
#
loop_
_entity.id
_entity.type
_entity.pdbx_description
1 polymer ?
#
loop_
_entity_poly.entity_id
_entity_poly.type
_entity_poly.pdbx_seq_one_letter_code
_entity_poly.pdbx_strand_id
1 'polypeptide(L)'
;YMKAIHGGKAKSDKIDSEKIARLIKGGTFPLAYTYPPELRPVRDLMRRRRNLVRFRSELLAHIKITHHQYNADIFEKNINKKGNRQHVIELFTDPATKKNIQIDLELADHLHDEIVKLENYIVRHAKQFDARTYYRLQTVPGIGQVLALTLMYEIGDIDRFDRVQSFCSYARLVKCA
;
A
#
# COMPACT_ATOMS: atom_id res chain seq x y z
N TYR A 1 2.37 -9.52 17.95
CA TYR A 1 3.13 -10.78 18.01
C TYR A 1 2.95 -11.40 19.39
N MET A 2 2.55 -12.67 19.46
CA MET A 2 2.06 -13.34 20.68
C MET A 2 3.12 -13.39 21.81
N LYS A 3 2.97 -12.49 22.81
CA LYS A 3 3.80 -12.49 24.03
C LYS A 3 3.84 -13.85 24.73
N ALA A 4 2.76 -14.64 24.64
CA ALA A 4 2.65 -15.97 25.22
C ALA A 4 3.61 -17.02 24.61
N ILE A 5 3.99 -16.87 23.33
CA ILE A 5 4.91 -17.78 22.65
C ILE A 5 6.36 -17.28 22.82
N HIS A 6 6.56 -15.96 22.82
CA HIS A 6 7.87 -15.32 22.74
C HIS A 6 8.58 -15.10 24.09
N GLY A 7 7.92 -15.33 25.23
CA GLY A 7 8.44 -14.99 26.56
C GLY A 7 9.36 -16.04 27.23
N GLY A 8 9.55 -17.21 26.64
CA GLY A 8 10.35 -18.29 27.24
C GLY A 8 11.83 -18.21 26.90
N LYS A 9 12.73 -18.36 27.89
CA LYS A 9 14.20 -18.43 27.69
C LYS A 9 14.64 -19.62 26.84
N ALA A 10 13.90 -20.73 26.87
CA ALA A 10 14.16 -21.93 26.06
C ALA A 10 13.19 -21.99 24.88
N LYS A 11 13.73 -22.13 23.67
CA LYS A 11 12.99 -22.15 22.41
C LYS A 11 13.40 -23.35 21.57
N SER A 12 12.44 -24.17 21.16
CA SER A 12 12.62 -25.26 20.21
C SER A 12 11.31 -25.53 19.50
N ASP A 13 11.36 -26.08 18.28
CA ASP A 13 10.14 -26.39 17.50
C ASP A 13 9.19 -27.32 18.27
N LYS A 14 9.74 -28.24 19.07
CA LYS A 14 8.95 -29.12 19.95
C LYS A 14 8.19 -28.34 21.02
N ILE A 15 8.86 -27.41 21.70
CA ILE A 15 8.24 -26.60 22.77
C ILE A 15 7.22 -25.62 22.18
N ASP A 16 7.52 -25.01 21.03
CA ASP A 16 6.65 -24.03 20.40
C ASP A 16 5.40 -24.69 19.78
N SER A 17 5.52 -25.86 19.13
CA SER A 17 4.38 -26.63 18.63
C SER A 17 3.46 -27.11 19.76
N GLU A 18 4.02 -27.56 20.89
CA GLU A 18 3.22 -27.93 22.07
C GLU A 18 2.48 -26.73 22.66
N LYS A 19 3.13 -25.57 22.79
CA LYS A 19 2.47 -24.34 23.26
C LYS A 19 1.32 -23.93 22.34
N ILE A 20 1.53 -23.96 21.03
CA ILE A 20 0.48 -23.67 20.05
C ILE A 20 -0.69 -24.66 20.22
N ALA A 21 -0.40 -25.97 20.31
CA ALA A 21 -1.43 -26.98 20.51
C ALA A 21 -2.22 -26.76 21.81
N ARG A 22 -1.56 -26.40 22.91
CA ARG A 22 -2.22 -26.06 24.18
C ARG A 22 -3.09 -24.81 24.08
N LEU A 23 -2.62 -23.76 23.39
CA LEU A 23 -3.40 -22.53 23.15
C LEU A 23 -4.65 -22.82 22.29
N ILE A 24 -4.50 -23.66 21.25
CA ILE A 24 -5.62 -24.07 20.40
C ILE A 24 -6.62 -24.90 21.21
N LYS A 25 -6.14 -25.90 21.97
CA LYS A 25 -6.98 -26.73 22.85
C LYS A 25 -7.73 -25.89 23.88
N GLY A 26 -7.10 -24.85 24.42
CA GLY A 26 -7.72 -23.92 25.37
C GLY A 26 -8.59 -22.82 24.74
N GLY A 27 -8.74 -22.77 23.41
CA GLY A 27 -9.50 -21.72 22.72
C GLY A 27 -8.91 -20.32 22.84
N THR A 28 -7.66 -20.19 23.28
CA THR A 28 -6.97 -18.90 23.48
C THR A 28 -6.04 -18.54 22.32
N PHE A 29 -5.93 -19.42 21.32
CA PHE A 29 -5.16 -19.16 20.12
C PHE A 29 -5.95 -18.27 19.15
N PRO A 30 -5.46 -17.08 18.80
CA PRO A 30 -6.14 -16.23 17.84
C PRO A 30 -6.03 -16.84 16.44
N LEU A 31 -7.16 -17.27 15.88
CA LEU A 31 -7.22 -17.76 14.51
C LEU A 31 -7.13 -16.58 13.53
N ALA A 32 -6.35 -16.77 12.47
CA ALA A 32 -6.24 -15.80 11.39
C ALA A 32 -7.19 -16.17 10.25
N TYR A 33 -7.79 -15.16 9.62
CA TYR A 33 -8.55 -15.37 8.39
C TYR A 33 -7.62 -15.80 7.25
N THR A 34 -7.93 -16.94 6.65
CA THR A 34 -7.20 -17.45 5.49
C THR A 34 -7.82 -16.89 4.22
N TYR A 35 -7.10 -15.99 3.56
CA TYR A 35 -7.58 -15.39 2.31
C TYR A 35 -7.60 -16.44 1.17
N PRO A 36 -8.66 -16.49 0.34
CA PRO A 36 -8.82 -17.52 -0.69
C PRO A 36 -7.65 -17.57 -1.68
N PRO A 37 -7.04 -18.74 -1.95
CA PRO A 37 -5.87 -18.89 -2.82
C PRO A 37 -6.01 -18.23 -4.20
N GLU A 38 -7.17 -18.39 -4.84
CA GLU A 38 -7.51 -17.92 -6.18
C GLU A 38 -7.50 -16.39 -6.29
N LEU A 39 -7.74 -15.68 -5.17
CA LEU A 39 -7.74 -14.22 -5.14
C LEU A 39 -6.39 -13.62 -4.74
N ARG A 40 -5.45 -14.43 -4.21
CA ARG A 40 -4.14 -13.94 -3.75
C ARG A 40 -3.33 -13.28 -4.87
N PRO A 41 -3.22 -13.84 -6.09
CA PRO A 41 -2.40 -13.25 -7.14
C PRO A 41 -2.81 -11.81 -7.49
N VAL A 42 -4.11 -11.56 -7.61
CA VAL A 42 -4.63 -10.22 -7.94
C VAL A 42 -4.41 -9.26 -6.77
N ARG A 43 -4.62 -9.71 -5.52
CA ARG A 43 -4.33 -8.90 -4.33
C ARG A 43 -2.84 -8.55 -4.23
N ASP A 44 -1.95 -9.49 -4.50
CA ASP A 44 -0.51 -9.26 -4.46
C ASP A 44 -0.08 -8.28 -5.56
N LEU A 45 -0.74 -8.30 -6.72
CA LEU A 45 -0.56 -7.31 -7.78
C LEU A 45 -0.97 -5.89 -7.33
N MET A 46 -2.08 -5.74 -6.60
CA MET A 46 -2.48 -4.46 -6.00
C MET A 46 -1.44 -3.95 -4.99
N ARG A 47 -0.91 -4.85 -4.17
CA ARG A 47 0.16 -4.52 -3.21
C ARG A 47 1.46 -4.13 -3.91
N ARG A 48 1.80 -4.78 -5.03
CA ARG A 48 2.91 -4.36 -5.89
C ARG A 48 2.71 -2.94 -6.39
N ARG A 49 1.52 -2.62 -6.91
CA ARG A 49 1.16 -1.24 -7.33
C ARG A 49 1.35 -0.25 -6.18
N ARG A 50 0.85 -0.56 -4.97
CA ARG A 50 1.04 0.29 -3.78
C ARG A 50 2.52 0.56 -3.50
N ASN A 51 3.36 -0.46 -3.56
CA ASN A 51 4.79 -0.31 -3.31
C ASN A 51 5.47 0.56 -4.39
N LEU A 52 5.15 0.38 -5.67
CA LEU A 52 5.69 1.21 -6.76
C LEU A 52 5.28 2.69 -6.61
N VAL A 53 4.02 2.94 -6.25
CA VAL A 53 3.53 4.30 -5.98
C VAL A 53 4.25 4.93 -4.81
N ARG A 54 4.53 4.15 -3.76
CA ARG A 54 5.33 4.60 -2.62
C ARG A 54 6.75 4.97 -3.04
N PHE A 55 7.47 4.12 -3.78
CA PHE A 55 8.81 4.43 -4.28
C PHE A 55 8.83 5.70 -5.14
N ARG A 56 7.88 5.85 -6.06
CA ARG A 56 7.74 7.09 -6.83
C ARG A 56 7.52 8.31 -5.94
N SER A 57 6.72 8.16 -4.89
CA SER A 57 6.44 9.25 -3.94
C SER A 57 7.65 9.60 -3.10
N GLU A 58 8.49 8.63 -2.74
CA GLU A 58 9.74 8.86 -2.01
C GLU A 58 10.74 9.66 -2.86
N LEU A 59 10.90 9.33 -4.14
CA LEU A 59 11.73 10.11 -5.07
C LEU A 59 11.24 11.56 -5.19
N LEU A 60 9.93 11.76 -5.39
CA LEU A 60 9.34 13.10 -5.48
C LEU A 60 9.44 13.88 -4.16
N ALA A 61 9.37 13.18 -3.02
CA ALA A 61 9.56 13.79 -1.72
C ALA A 61 11.01 14.24 -1.54
N HIS A 62 11.98 13.41 -1.95
CA HIS A 62 13.39 13.78 -1.94
C HIS A 62 13.64 15.05 -2.76
N ILE A 63 13.13 15.13 -4.00
CA ILE A 63 13.24 16.35 -4.83
C ILE A 63 12.69 17.59 -4.11
N LYS A 64 11.53 17.49 -3.46
CA LYS A 64 10.94 18.60 -2.69
C LYS A 64 11.79 18.99 -1.49
N ILE A 65 12.29 18.01 -0.75
CA ILE A 65 13.14 18.25 0.42
C ILE A 65 14.42 18.94 -0.02
N THR A 66 15.08 18.46 -1.08
CA THR A 66 16.29 19.08 -1.62
C THR A 66 16.00 20.52 -2.07
N HIS A 67 14.90 20.76 -2.78
CA HIS A 67 14.50 22.13 -3.17
C HIS A 67 14.35 23.06 -1.96
N HIS A 68 13.69 22.59 -0.90
CA HIS A 68 13.53 23.35 0.34
C HIS A 68 14.86 23.59 1.10
N GLN A 69 15.81 22.64 1.06
CA GLN A 69 17.12 22.80 1.70
C GLN A 69 17.93 23.96 1.12
N TYR A 70 17.74 24.29 -0.16
CA TYR A 70 18.36 25.44 -0.81
C TYR A 70 17.56 26.74 -0.63
N ASN A 71 16.65 26.80 0.35
CA ASN A 71 15.79 27.96 0.66
C ASN A 71 14.94 28.44 -0.53
N ALA A 72 14.63 27.56 -1.48
CA ALA A 72 13.76 27.89 -2.60
C ALA A 72 12.28 27.75 -2.21
N ASP A 73 11.45 28.60 -2.80
CA ASP A 73 10.00 28.62 -2.60
C ASP A 73 9.32 27.32 -3.08
N ILE A 74 8.05 27.17 -2.77
CA ILE A 74 7.26 26.01 -3.20
C ILE A 74 7.22 25.99 -4.74
N PHE A 75 7.35 24.81 -5.35
CA PHE A 75 7.16 24.65 -6.79
C PHE A 75 5.82 25.25 -7.24
N GLU A 76 5.85 26.07 -8.29
CA GLU A 76 4.65 26.69 -8.87
C GLU A 76 3.58 25.66 -9.27
N LYS A 77 4.03 24.47 -9.69
CA LYS A 77 3.17 23.37 -10.13
C LYS A 77 3.47 22.10 -9.34
N ASN A 78 2.42 21.32 -9.11
CA ASN A 78 2.54 20.05 -8.40
C ASN A 78 3.29 19.01 -9.25
N ILE A 79 4.55 18.75 -8.91
CA ILE A 79 5.44 17.78 -9.57
C ILE A 79 4.96 16.32 -9.45
N ASN A 80 3.92 16.03 -8.66
CA ASN A 80 3.28 14.71 -8.65
C ASN A 80 2.71 14.37 -10.03
N LYS A 81 2.28 15.38 -10.80
CA LYS A 81 1.85 15.23 -12.20
C LYS A 81 3.09 15.22 -13.09
N LYS A 82 3.27 14.17 -13.91
CA LYS A 82 4.43 14.01 -14.79
C LYS A 82 4.64 15.24 -15.71
N GLY A 83 3.57 15.77 -16.30
CA GLY A 83 3.64 16.96 -17.16
C GLY A 83 4.12 18.26 -16.48
N ASN A 84 4.15 18.31 -15.15
CA ASN A 84 4.63 19.48 -14.40
C ASN A 84 6.12 19.40 -14.05
N ARG A 85 6.83 18.37 -14.50
CA ARG A 85 8.25 18.13 -14.16
C ARG A 85 9.22 18.81 -15.14
N GLN A 86 8.69 19.48 -16.17
CA GLN A 86 9.49 20.29 -17.08
C GLN A 86 10.19 21.41 -16.31
N HIS A 87 11.45 21.66 -16.65
CA HIS A 87 12.30 22.69 -16.05
C HIS A 87 12.61 22.53 -14.55
N VAL A 88 12.20 21.44 -13.89
CA VAL A 88 12.51 21.22 -12.46
C VAL A 88 14.02 21.20 -12.19
N ILE A 89 14.81 20.66 -13.12
CA ILE A 89 16.28 20.59 -12.99
C ILE A 89 16.91 21.99 -13.03
N GLU A 90 16.30 22.94 -13.75
CA GLU A 90 16.82 24.29 -13.94
C GLU A 90 16.75 25.14 -12.66
N LEU A 91 15.92 24.71 -11.70
CA LEU A 91 15.78 25.35 -10.39
C LEU A 91 16.98 25.11 -9.47
N PHE A 92 17.83 24.13 -9.79
CA PHE A 92 19.04 23.84 -9.04
C PHE A 92 20.24 24.48 -9.75
N THR A 93 21.23 24.97 -9.02
CA THR A 93 22.41 25.64 -9.61
C THR A 93 23.63 24.71 -9.63
N ASP A 94 23.89 24.02 -8.52
CA ASP A 94 25.02 23.10 -8.34
C ASP A 94 24.92 21.87 -9.29
N PRO A 95 25.98 21.55 -10.07
CA PRO A 95 25.96 20.43 -11.01
C PRO A 95 25.72 19.05 -10.38
N ALA A 96 26.24 18.79 -9.18
CA ALA A 96 26.05 17.50 -8.52
C ALA A 96 24.60 17.32 -8.06
N THR A 97 24.02 18.39 -7.51
CA THR A 97 22.61 18.46 -7.13
C THR A 97 21.70 18.28 -8.33
N LYS A 98 21.97 18.98 -9.44
CA LYS A 98 21.26 18.78 -10.71
C LYS A 98 21.25 17.32 -11.13
N LYS A 99 22.41 16.65 -11.05
CA LYS A 99 22.52 15.24 -11.43
C LYS A 99 21.69 14.33 -10.52
N ASN A 100 21.70 14.56 -9.21
CA ASN A 100 20.86 13.81 -8.26
C ASN A 100 19.37 13.97 -8.58
N ILE A 101 18.90 15.21 -8.76
CA ILE A 101 17.50 15.48 -9.08
C ILE A 101 17.10 14.91 -10.44
N GLN A 102 18.00 14.96 -11.41
CA GLN A 102 17.78 14.36 -12.72
C GLN A 102 17.50 12.85 -12.60
N ILE A 103 18.31 12.11 -11.83
CA ILE A 103 18.13 10.67 -11.62
C ILE A 103 16.77 10.38 -10.98
N ASP A 104 16.40 11.14 -9.94
CA ASP A 104 15.11 10.95 -9.26
C ASP A 104 13.93 11.22 -10.19
N LEU A 105 14.01 12.25 -11.03
CA LEU A 105 12.97 12.57 -12.00
C LEU A 105 12.83 11.48 -13.06
N GLU A 106 13.93 11.01 -13.64
CA GLU A 106 13.95 9.93 -14.63
C GLU A 106 13.33 8.64 -14.06
N LEU A 107 13.72 8.27 -12.84
CA LEU A 107 13.15 7.11 -12.14
C LEU A 107 11.67 7.31 -11.81
N ALA A 108 11.26 8.50 -11.34
CA ALA A 108 9.88 8.80 -11.01
C ALA A 108 8.97 8.82 -12.25
N ASP A 109 9.49 9.23 -13.41
CA ASP A 109 8.82 9.21 -14.70
C ASP A 109 8.67 7.78 -15.22
N HIS A 110 9.72 6.97 -15.15
CA HIS A 110 9.66 5.56 -15.54
C HIS A 110 8.67 4.78 -14.66
N LEU A 111 8.76 4.94 -13.33
CA LEU A 111 7.82 4.34 -12.39
C LEU A 111 6.38 4.77 -12.67
N HIS A 112 6.15 6.04 -13.05
CA HIS A 112 4.82 6.51 -13.40
C HIS A 112 4.23 5.73 -14.58
N ASP A 113 5.01 5.54 -15.65
CA ASP A 113 4.55 4.83 -16.84
C ASP A 113 4.25 3.35 -16.53
N GLU A 114 5.11 2.69 -15.75
CA GLU A 114 4.88 1.31 -15.30
C GLU A 114 3.65 1.17 -14.39
N ILE A 115 3.42 2.14 -13.49
CA ILE A 115 2.22 2.18 -12.66
C ILE A 115 0.97 2.30 -13.53
N VAL A 116 0.96 3.17 -14.55
CA VAL A 116 -0.20 3.34 -15.45
C VAL A 116 -0.48 2.07 -16.24
N LYS A 117 0.56 1.42 -16.78
CA LYS A 117 0.42 0.11 -17.46
C LYS A 117 -0.18 -0.94 -16.53
N LEU A 118 0.32 -1.01 -15.30
CA LEU A 118 -0.14 -1.94 -14.28
C LEU A 118 -1.59 -1.68 -13.86
N GLU A 119 -1.98 -0.42 -13.67
CA GLU A 119 -3.35 -0.02 -13.36
C GLU A 119 -4.33 -0.40 -14.48
N ASN A 120 -3.95 -0.15 -15.73
CA ASN A 120 -4.74 -0.57 -16.89
C ASN A 120 -4.92 -2.09 -16.95
N TYR A 121 -3.86 -2.85 -16.68
CA TYR A 121 -3.94 -4.31 -16.60
C TYR A 121 -4.90 -4.73 -15.48
N ILE A 122 -4.75 -4.18 -14.28
CA ILE A 122 -5.58 -4.46 -13.11
C ILE A 122 -7.06 -4.22 -13.42
N VAL A 123 -7.41 -3.05 -13.94
CA VAL A 123 -8.82 -2.67 -14.21
C VAL A 123 -9.47 -3.60 -15.24
N ARG A 124 -8.70 -4.08 -16.23
CA ARG A 124 -9.21 -4.99 -17.26
C ARG A 124 -9.51 -6.39 -16.71
N HIS A 125 -8.67 -6.91 -15.81
CA HIS A 125 -8.72 -8.32 -15.40
C HIS A 125 -9.41 -8.54 -14.04
N ALA A 126 -9.38 -7.58 -13.13
CA ALA A 126 -9.83 -7.76 -11.74
C ALA A 126 -11.32 -7.47 -11.52
N LYS A 127 -12.00 -6.77 -12.45
CA LYS A 127 -13.41 -6.36 -12.28
C LYS A 127 -14.43 -7.51 -12.29
N GLN A 128 -14.02 -8.70 -12.71
CA GLN A 128 -14.94 -9.82 -12.97
C GLN A 128 -15.37 -10.55 -11.69
N PHE A 129 -14.61 -10.42 -10.60
CA PHE A 129 -14.88 -11.15 -9.36
C PHE A 129 -16.22 -10.76 -8.72
N ASP A 130 -16.49 -9.45 -8.62
CA ASP A 130 -17.78 -8.93 -8.13
C ASP A 130 -18.02 -7.53 -8.73
N ALA A 131 -18.59 -7.52 -9.94
CA ALA A 131 -18.86 -6.29 -10.66
C ALA A 131 -19.85 -5.38 -9.92
N ARG A 132 -20.81 -5.95 -9.18
CA ARG A 132 -21.83 -5.19 -8.47
C ARG A 132 -21.21 -4.37 -7.34
N THR A 133 -20.39 -5.00 -6.51
CA THR A 133 -19.67 -4.32 -5.44
C THR A 133 -18.66 -3.33 -6.01
N TYR A 134 -17.97 -3.68 -7.09
CA TYR A 134 -17.04 -2.78 -7.77
C TYR A 134 -17.69 -1.46 -8.22
N TYR A 135 -18.86 -1.52 -8.88
CA TYR A 135 -19.56 -0.29 -9.29
C TYR A 135 -20.21 0.44 -8.10
N ARG A 136 -20.73 -0.29 -7.11
CA ARG A 136 -21.30 0.32 -5.89
C ARG A 136 -20.25 1.10 -5.09
N LEU A 137 -19.03 0.59 -4.96
CA LEU A 137 -17.96 1.32 -4.27
C LEU A 137 -17.61 2.64 -4.98
N GLN A 138 -17.69 2.67 -6.31
CA GLN A 138 -17.40 3.87 -7.10
C GLN A 138 -18.49 4.97 -7.00
N THR A 139 -19.65 4.68 -6.41
CA THR A 139 -20.65 5.73 -6.16
C THR A 139 -20.28 6.60 -4.96
N VAL A 140 -19.29 6.19 -4.15
CA VAL A 140 -18.78 6.98 -3.03
C VAL A 140 -17.79 8.03 -3.55
N PRO A 141 -17.97 9.32 -3.23
CA PRO A 141 -17.04 10.37 -3.64
C PRO A 141 -15.60 10.05 -3.24
N GLY A 142 -14.69 10.16 -4.22
CA GLY A 142 -13.26 9.88 -4.02
C GLY A 142 -12.84 8.42 -4.23
N ILE A 143 -13.79 7.48 -4.41
CA ILE A 143 -13.48 6.09 -4.73
C ILE A 143 -13.51 5.89 -6.25
N GLY A 144 -12.33 5.83 -6.86
CA GLY A 144 -12.15 5.47 -8.27
C GLY A 144 -11.95 3.97 -8.50
N GLN A 145 -11.77 3.58 -9.76
CA GLN A 145 -11.60 2.20 -10.21
C GLN A 145 -10.53 1.41 -9.42
N VAL A 146 -9.32 1.97 -9.31
CA VAL A 146 -8.19 1.31 -8.62
C VAL A 146 -8.45 1.20 -7.11
N LEU A 147 -9.04 2.23 -6.50
CA LEU A 147 -9.31 2.22 -5.06
C LEU A 147 -10.44 1.24 -4.72
N ALA A 148 -11.49 1.18 -5.55
CA ALA A 148 -12.57 0.20 -5.40
C ALA A 148 -12.03 -1.23 -5.41
N LEU A 149 -11.21 -1.57 -6.41
CA LEU A 149 -10.58 -2.89 -6.46
C LEU A 149 -9.64 -3.14 -5.28
N THR A 150 -8.86 -2.14 -4.87
CA THR A 150 -7.99 -2.26 -3.69
C THR A 150 -8.80 -2.60 -2.44
N LEU A 151 -9.93 -1.92 -2.21
CA LEU A 151 -10.83 -2.20 -1.09
C LEU A 151 -11.38 -3.63 -1.18
N MET A 152 -11.94 -4.02 -2.33
CA MET A 152 -12.51 -5.36 -2.51
C MET A 152 -11.50 -6.47 -2.22
N TYR A 153 -10.28 -6.38 -2.77
CA TYR A 153 -9.27 -7.42 -2.63
C TYR A 153 -8.54 -7.40 -1.27
N GLU A 154 -8.46 -6.26 -0.57
CA GLU A 154 -7.87 -6.24 0.78
C GLU A 154 -8.88 -6.68 1.85
N ILE A 155 -10.15 -6.32 1.68
CA ILE A 155 -11.23 -6.73 2.58
C ILE A 155 -11.51 -8.23 2.36
N GLY A 156 -11.70 -8.65 1.11
CA GLY A 156 -12.20 -9.97 0.76
C GLY A 156 -13.68 -10.08 1.11
N ASP A 157 -14.05 -11.16 1.78
CA ASP A 157 -15.40 -11.33 2.32
C ASP A 157 -15.66 -10.34 3.46
N ILE A 158 -16.67 -9.48 3.31
CA ILE A 158 -17.06 -8.49 4.33
C ILE A 158 -17.79 -9.15 5.51
N ASP A 159 -18.46 -10.28 5.28
CA ASP A 159 -19.26 -10.98 6.29
C ASP A 159 -18.37 -11.71 7.32
N ARG A 160 -17.06 -11.78 7.07
CA ARG A 160 -16.07 -12.25 8.06
C ARG A 160 -15.96 -11.33 9.29
N PHE A 161 -16.55 -10.14 9.24
CA PHE A 161 -16.59 -9.19 10.34
C PHE A 161 -18.00 -9.11 10.92
N ASP A 162 -18.20 -9.74 12.08
CA ASP A 162 -19.52 -9.78 12.75
C ASP A 162 -20.09 -8.38 13.07
N ARG A 163 -19.22 -7.37 13.21
CA ARG A 163 -19.58 -6.01 13.59
C ARG A 163 -18.76 -4.98 12.81
N VAL A 164 -19.38 -3.83 12.56
CA VAL A 164 -18.72 -2.68 11.94
C VAL A 164 -17.48 -2.25 12.73
N GLN A 165 -17.50 -2.31 14.06
CA GLN A 165 -16.36 -1.98 14.91
C GLN A 165 -15.17 -2.92 14.68
N SER A 166 -15.43 -4.21 14.42
CA SER A 166 -14.38 -5.19 14.10
C SER A 166 -13.71 -4.84 12.77
N PHE A 167 -14.50 -4.44 11.77
CA PHE A 167 -13.98 -3.95 10.49
C PHE A 167 -13.18 -2.64 10.65
N CYS A 168 -13.70 -1.66 11.39
CA CYS A 168 -13.01 -0.40 11.65
C CYS A 168 -11.67 -0.63 12.39
N SER A 169 -11.63 -1.55 13.35
CA SER A 169 -10.41 -1.95 14.05
C SER A 169 -9.40 -2.57 13.08
N TYR A 170 -9.84 -3.50 12.22
CA TYR A 170 -9.01 -4.09 11.17
C TYR A 170 -8.43 -3.04 10.21
N ALA A 171 -9.23 -2.07 9.80
CA ALA A 171 -8.82 -0.94 8.96
C ALA A 171 -7.98 0.11 9.70
N ARG A 172 -7.69 -0.08 11.00
CA ARG A 172 -6.96 0.85 11.88
C ARG A 172 -7.61 2.24 11.98
N LEU A 173 -8.93 2.28 11.94
CA LEU A 173 -9.73 3.50 12.07
C LEU A 173 -10.24 3.74 13.50
N VAL A 174 -9.94 2.83 14.43
CA VAL A 174 -10.26 2.96 15.85
C VAL A 174 -9.01 3.48 16.58
N LYS A 175 -9.15 4.56 17.35
CA LYS A 175 -8.08 5.03 18.24
C LYS A 175 -7.90 4.03 19.37
N CYS A 176 -6.66 3.61 19.62
CA CYS A 176 -6.34 2.92 20.87
C CYS A 176 -6.51 3.91 22.02
N ALA A 177 -7.37 3.56 22.98
CA ALA A 177 -7.47 4.26 24.26
C ALA A 177 -6.22 3.99 25.12
#